data_AF-A0A1V0PZ68-F1
#
_entry.id   AF-A0A1V0PZ68-F1
#
_cell.length_a   1.000
_cell.length_b   1.000
_cell.length_c   1.000
_cell.angle_alpha   90.00
_cell.angle_beta   90.00
_cell.angle_gamma   90.00
#
_symmetry.space_group_name_H-M   'P 1'
#
loop_
_entity.id
_entity.type
_entity.pdbx_description
1 polymer ?
#
loop_
_entity_poly.entity_id
_entity_poly.type
_entity_poly.pdbx_seq_one_letter_code
_entity_poly.pdbx_strand_id
1 'polypeptide(L)' 'MVEISKIALMTAIQALARVVDDEEAAMDAMEEGPDLYELADSAETYRKALNELRGVYEQARRDGADLPPYGSLVL' A
#
# COMPACT_ATOMS: atom_id res chain seq x y z
N MET A 1 -2.15 -19.69 12.39
CA MET A 1 -2.55 -18.51 11.60
C MET A 1 -1.77 -17.35 12.19
N VAL A 2 -0.88 -16.71 11.42
CA VAL A 2 -0.04 -15.62 11.94
C VAL A 2 -0.92 -14.38 12.08
N GLU A 3 -1.12 -13.89 13.30
CA GLU A 3 -1.79 -12.61 13.53
C GLU A 3 -0.75 -11.49 13.42
N ILE A 4 -0.85 -10.68 12.38
CA ILE A 4 -0.11 -9.42 12.29
C ILE A 4 -0.69 -8.47 13.34
N SER A 5 0.17 -7.86 14.16
CA SER A 5 -0.30 -6.87 15.13
C SER A 5 -0.91 -5.67 14.40
N LYS A 6 -1.92 -5.03 14.99
CA LYS A 6 -2.59 -3.85 14.41
C LYS A 6 -1.60 -2.75 14.01
N ILE A 7 -0.60 -2.52 14.87
CA ILE A 7 0.47 -1.56 14.62
C ILE A 7 1.30 -1.97 13.41
N ALA A 8 1.71 -3.25 13.32
CA ALA A 8 2.48 -3.73 12.19
C ALA A 8 1.68 -3.64 10.87
N LEU A 9 0.36 -3.90 10.91
CA LEU A 9 -0.50 -3.75 9.74
C LEU A 9 -0.61 -2.29 9.28
N MET A 10 -0.81 -1.36 10.23
CA MET A 10 -0.86 0.08 9.93
C MET A 10 0.48 0.58 9.36
N THR A 11 1.60 0.21 9.99
CA THR A 11 2.94 0.58 9.51
C THR A 11 3.23 0.01 8.12
N ALA A 12 2.84 -1.24 7.86
CA ALA A 12 3.02 -1.85 6.55
C ALA A 12 2.20 -1.11 5.47
N ILE A 13 0.92 -0.80 5.75
CA ILE A 13 0.07 -0.03 4.83
C ILE A 13 0.68 1.34 4.51
N GLN A 14 1.14 2.06 5.53
CA GLN A 14 1.75 3.39 5.35
C GLN A 14 3.05 3.32 4.55
N ALA A 15 3.89 2.32 4.84
CA ALA A 15 5.16 2.15 4.13
C ALA A 15 4.92 1.78 2.66
N LEU A 16 4.01 0.85 2.35
CA LEU A 16 3.71 0.47 0.97
C LEU A 16 3.06 1.62 0.19
N ALA A 17 2.15 2.38 0.82
CA ALA A 17 1.54 3.52 0.16
C ALA A 17 2.57 4.58 -0.22
N ARG A 18 3.52 4.87 0.69
CA ARG A 18 4.65 5.76 0.41
C ARG A 18 5.48 5.28 -0.79
N VAL A 19 5.79 3.98 -0.86
CA VAL A 19 6.57 3.41 -1.97
C VAL A 19 5.80 3.57 -3.29
N VAL A 20 4.50 3.31 -3.31
CA VAL A 20 3.66 3.51 -4.49
C VAL A 20 3.68 4.97 -4.94
N ASP A 21 3.51 5.92 -4.01
CA ASP A 21 3.54 7.35 -4.32
C ASP A 21 4.91 7.79 -4.86
N ASP A 22 6.00 7.29 -4.26
CA ASP A 22 7.37 7.61 -4.69
C ASP A 22 7.66 7.02 -6.09
N GLU A 23 7.20 5.80 -6.38
CA GLU A 23 7.33 5.19 -7.71
C GLU A 23 6.49 5.90 -8.76
N GLU A 24 5.25 6.29 -8.43
CA GLU A 24 4.39 7.08 -9.32
C GLU A 24 4.97 8.45 -9.63
N ALA A 25 5.52 9.15 -8.62
CA ALA A 25 6.20 10.42 -8.82
C ALA A 25 7.47 10.27 -9.68
N ALA A 26 8.19 9.15 -9.56
CA ALA A 26 9.33 8.85 -10.41
C ALA A 26 8.91 8.57 -11.86
N MET A 27 7.82 7.80 -12.07
CA MET A 27 7.27 7.56 -13.41
C MET A 27 6.85 8.86 -14.12
N ASP A 28 6.21 9.79 -13.41
CA ASP A 28 5.79 11.09 -13.96
C ASP A 28 6.98 11.95 -14.43
N ALA A 29 8.18 11.72 -13.89
CA ALA A 29 9.40 12.45 -14.23
C ALA A 29 10.25 11.76 -15.32
N MET A 30 9.88 10.56 -15.75
CA MET A 30 10.65 9.75 -16.70
C MET A 30 10.13 9.87 -18.14
N GLU A 31 11.05 9.80 -19.10
CA GLU A 31 10.69 9.62 -20.51
C GLU A 31 10.30 8.16 -20.78
N GLU A 32 9.46 7.92 -21.80
CA GLU A 32 9.04 6.57 -22.17
C GLU A 32 10.25 5.69 -22.53
N GLY A 33 10.42 4.58 -21.81
CA GLY A 33 11.52 3.65 -22.00
C GLY A 33 11.38 2.37 -21.16
N PRO A 34 12.27 1.38 -21.34
CA PRO A 34 12.23 0.10 -20.62
C PRO A 34 12.17 0.27 -19.10
N ASP A 35 12.93 1.21 -18.54
CA ASP A 35 12.97 1.49 -17.11
C ASP A 35 11.61 1.98 -16.57
N LEU A 36 10.85 2.74 -17.38
CA LEU A 36 9.49 3.17 -17.03
C LEU A 36 8.53 1.97 -16.94
N TYR A 37 8.67 0.99 -17.84
CA TYR A 37 7.84 -0.22 -17.81
C TYR A 37 8.15 -1.10 -16.59
N GLU A 38 9.41 -1.27 -16.24
CA GLU A 38 9.81 -2.02 -15.04
C GLU A 38 9.29 -1.34 -13.77
N LEU A 39 9.39 -0.01 -13.70
CA LEU A 39 8.87 0.76 -12.58
C LEU A 39 7.34 0.68 -12.49
N ALA A 40 6.63 0.70 -13.63
CA ALA A 40 5.18 0.55 -13.67
C ALA A 40 4.71 -0.84 -13.17
N ASP A 41 5.44 -1.91 -13.52
CA ASP A 41 5.14 -3.28 -13.04
C ASP A 41 5.40 -3.42 -11.53
N SER A 42 6.46 -2.79 -11.03
CA SER A 42 6.75 -2.68 -9.60
C SER A 42 5.61 -1.98 -8.86
N ALA A 43 5.19 -0.81 -9.35
CA ALA A 43 4.11 -0.02 -8.75
C ALA A 43 2.78 -0.77 -8.75
N GLU A 44 2.47 -1.50 -9.83
CA GLU A 44 1.28 -2.34 -9.90
C GLU A 44 1.32 -3.47 -8.85
N THR A 45 2.48 -4.09 -8.64
CA THR A 45 2.67 -5.13 -7.64
C THR A 45 2.45 -4.59 -6.23
N TYR A 46 2.99 -3.42 -5.90
CA TYR A 46 2.76 -2.80 -4.60
C TYR A 46 1.30 -2.36 -4.41
N ARG A 47 0.63 -1.84 -5.45
CA ARG A 47 -0.81 -1.54 -5.41
C ARG A 47 -1.66 -2.79 -5.13
N LYS A 48 -1.31 -3.95 -5.71
CA LYS A 48 -1.97 -5.23 -5.40
C LYS A 48 -1.79 -5.61 -3.94
N ALA A 49 -0.56 -5.57 -3.43
CA ALA A 49 -0.27 -5.85 -2.03
C ALA A 49 -1.00 -4.88 -1.08
N LEU A 50 -1.07 -3.59 -1.42
CA LEU A 50 -1.77 -2.57 -0.66
C LEU A 50 -3.29 -2.84 -0.60
N ASN A 51 -3.88 -3.31 -1.69
CA ASN A 51 -5.29 -3.72 -1.73
C ASN A 51 -5.58 -4.95 -0.87
N GLU A 52 -4.66 -5.93 -0.82
CA GLU A 52 -4.79 -7.08 0.08
C GLU A 52 -4.73 -6.66 1.55
N LEU A 53 -3.75 -5.82 1.90
CA LEU A 53 -3.60 -5.27 3.25
C LEU A 53 -4.82 -4.43 3.65
N ARG A 54 -5.39 -3.65 2.72
CA ARG A 54 -6.66 -2.93 2.92
C ARG A 54 -7.79 -3.89 3.27
N GLY A 55 -7.89 -5.02 2.57
CA GLY A 55 -8.90 -6.05 2.85
C GLY A 55 -8.79 -6.59 4.28
N VAL A 56 -7.56 -6.95 4.70
CA VAL A 56 -7.28 -7.42 6.07
C VAL A 56 -7.59 -6.33 7.10
N TYR A 57 -7.21 -5.08 6.82
CA TYR A 57 -7.42 -3.94 7.70
C TYR A 57 -8.90 -3.62 7.93
N GLU A 58 -9.68 -3.53 6.85
CA GLU A 58 -11.11 -3.26 6.93
C GLU A 58 -11.87 -4.44 7.56
N GLN A 59 -11.41 -5.68 7.35
CA GLN A 59 -11.96 -6.84 8.04
C GLN A 59 -11.71 -6.75 9.55
N ALA A 60 -10.47 -6.50 9.97
CA ALA A 60 -10.14 -6.31 11.39
C ALA A 60 -10.98 -5.20 12.04
N ARG A 61 -11.18 -4.09 11.32
CA ARG A 61 -12.03 -2.97 11.77
C ARG A 61 -13.50 -3.38 11.92
N ARG A 62 -14.06 -4.14 10.97
CA ARG A 62 -15.43 -4.69 11.06
C ARG A 62 -15.58 -5.67 12.23
N ASP A 63 -14.53 -6.41 12.54
CA ASP A 63 -14.48 -7.35 13.67
C ASP A 63 -14.30 -6.64 15.03
N GLY A 64 -14.35 -5.31 15.05
CA GLY A 64 -14.32 -4.49 16.28
C GLY A 64 -12.92 -4.06 16.70
N ALA A 65 -11.91 -4.20 15.85
CA ALA A 65 -10.62 -3.61 16.12
C ALA A 65 -10.72 -2.07 16.15
N ASP A 66 -10.23 -1.47 17.24
CA ASP A 66 -10.01 -0.03 17.33
C ASP A 66 -8.94 0.43 16.33
N LEU A 67 -9.40 0.75 15.13
CA LEU A 67 -8.60 1.13 13.97
C LEU A 67 -9.27 2.34 13.29
N PRO A 68 -8.52 3.37 12.91
CA PRO A 68 -9.08 4.50 12.17
C PRO A 68 -9.55 4.07 10.76
N PRO A 69 -10.33 4.90 10.03
CA PRO A 69 -10.68 4.60 8.64
C PRO A 69 -9.43 4.40 7.77
N TYR A 70 -9.45 3.45 6.83
CA TYR A 70 -8.27 3.18 5.98
C TYR A 70 -7.74 4.43 5.27
N GLY A 71 -8.64 5.32 4.80
CA GLY A 71 -8.26 6.56 4.13
C GLY A 71 -7.53 7.58 4.99
N SER A 72 -7.43 7.41 6.32
CA SER A 72 -6.57 8.25 7.15
C SER A 72 -5.15 7.73 7.29
N LEU A 73 -4.86 6.52 6.80
CA LEU A 73 -3.52 5.92 6.81
C LEU A 73 -2.71 6.28 5.57
N VAL A 74 -3.40 6.40 4.43
CA VAL A 74 -2.80 6.69 3.12
C VAL A 74 -3.14 8.13 2.75
N LEU A 75 -2.16 9.03 2.90
CA LEU A 75 -2.23 10.46 2.62
C LEU A 75 -0.96 10.92 1.93
#